data_AF-A0A971IEA5-F1
#
_entry.id   AF-A0A971IEA5-F1
#
_cell.length_a   1.000
_cell.length_b   1.000
_cell.length_c   1.000
_cell.angle_alpha   90.00
_cell.angle_beta   90.00
_cell.angle_gamma   90.00
#
_symmetry.space_group_name_H-M   'P 1'
#
loop_
_entity.id
_entity.type
_entity.pdbx_description
1 polymer ?
#
loop_
_entity_poly.entity_id
_entity_poly.type
_entity_poly.pdbx_seq_one_letter_code
_entity_poly.pdbx_strand_id
1 'polypeptide(L)'
;MEPAHWVQVEADRWQLELQCPECGAEQEMTLDAESVHAYNVLLYEAADAMQGAAGRLLEEWTSDLTAGDRRFVEALRHGHILPIDF
;
A
#
# COMPACT_ATOMS: atom_id res chain seq x y z
N MET A 1 12.42 -14.58 -8.21
CA MET A 1 11.43 -15.57 -7.74
C MET A 1 10.45 -14.83 -6.87
N GLU A 2 9.17 -14.87 -7.23
CA GLU A 2 8.08 -14.26 -6.48
C GLU A 2 6.98 -15.29 -6.22
N PRO A 3 6.20 -15.16 -5.13
CA PRO A 3 5.08 -16.06 -4.85
C PRO A 3 4.00 -15.96 -5.93
N ALA A 4 3.69 -17.08 -6.57
CA ALA A 4 2.61 -17.18 -7.56
C ALA A 4 1.35 -17.81 -6.95
N HIS A 5 1.52 -18.88 -6.18
CA HIS A 5 0.42 -19.59 -5.54
C HIS A 5 0.79 -20.15 -4.17
N TRP A 6 -0.20 -20.14 -3.25
CA TRP A 6 -0.08 -20.66 -1.90
C TRP A 6 -1.29 -21.51 -1.54
N VAL A 7 -1.04 -22.75 -1.14
CA VAL A 7 -2.09 -23.68 -0.72
C VAL A 7 -1.69 -24.43 0.55
N GLN A 8 -2.62 -24.53 1.49
CA GLN A 8 -2.45 -25.37 2.67
C GLN A 8 -2.70 -26.83 2.27
N VAL A 9 -1.68 -27.67 2.42
CA VAL A 9 -1.75 -29.10 2.05
C VAL A 9 -1.99 -29.99 3.26
N GLU A 10 -1.48 -29.60 4.44
CA GLU A 10 -1.71 -30.26 5.72
C GLU A 10 -1.91 -29.22 6.83
N ALA A 11 -2.27 -29.67 8.04
CA ALA A 11 -2.55 -28.77 9.17
C ALA A 11 -1.40 -27.80 9.48
N ASP A 12 -0.16 -28.23 9.26
CA ASP A 12 1.08 -27.50 9.53
C ASP A 12 2.03 -27.42 8.31
N ARG A 13 1.51 -27.67 7.10
CA ARG A 13 2.30 -27.58 5.86
C ARG A 13 1.59 -26.80 4.78
N TRP A 14 2.37 -25.93 4.14
CA TRP A 14 1.93 -25.12 3.01
C TRP A 14 2.85 -25.33 1.82
N GLN A 15 2.25 -25.47 0.65
CA GLN A 15 2.95 -25.56 -0.62
C GLN A 15 3.00 -24.17 -1.25
N LEU A 16 4.22 -23.77 -1.62
CA LEU A 16 4.55 -22.51 -2.25
C LEU A 16 5.08 -22.74 -3.63
N GLU A 17 4.36 -22.20 -4.60
CA GLU A 17 4.81 -22.07 -5.97
C GLU A 17 5.40 -20.68 -6.15
N LEU A 18 6.68 -20.66 -6.53
CA LEU A 18 7.43 -19.48 -6.89
C LEU A 18 7.57 -19.43 -8.41
N GLN A 19 7.38 -18.25 -8.97
CA GLN A 19 7.63 -18.01 -10.38
C GLN A 19 8.71 -16.94 -10.57
N CYS A 20 9.55 -17.10 -11.57
CA CYS A 20 10.46 -16.05 -12.01
C CYS A 20 9.75 -15.17 -13.04
N PRO A 21 9.52 -13.88 -12.78
CA PRO A 21 8.83 -13.00 -13.73
C PRO A 21 9.61 -12.77 -15.03
N GLU A 22 10.93 -12.95 -15.01
CA GLU A 22 11.81 -12.66 -16.15
C GLU A 22 11.91 -13.82 -17.13
N CYS A 23 11.94 -15.05 -16.63
CA CYS A 23 12.18 -16.25 -17.45
C CYS A 23 11.07 -17.30 -17.37
N GLY A 24 10.05 -17.08 -16.52
CA GLY A 24 8.93 -18.00 -16.32
C GLY A 24 9.29 -19.29 -15.58
N ALA A 25 10.52 -19.42 -15.05
CA ALA A 25 10.91 -20.60 -14.29
C ALA A 25 10.03 -20.76 -13.04
N GLU A 26 9.57 -21.98 -12.81
CA GLU A 26 8.73 -22.35 -11.66
C GLU A 26 9.54 -23.17 -10.67
N GLN A 27 9.29 -22.93 -9.38
CA GLN A 27 9.84 -23.74 -8.30
C GLN A 27 8.76 -23.98 -7.26
N GLU A 28 8.71 -25.21 -6.78
CA GLU A 28 7.83 -25.60 -5.70
C GLU A 28 8.64 -25.84 -4.43
N MET A 29 8.11 -25.40 -3.30
CA MET A 29 8.65 -25.73 -1.99
C MET A 29 7.55 -25.93 -0.96
N THR A 30 7.83 -26.73 0.06
CA THR A 30 6.94 -26.92 1.20
C THR A 30 7.50 -26.19 2.41
N LEU A 31 6.66 -25.39 3.05
CA LEU A 31 6.97 -24.65 4.26
C LEU A 31 6.22 -25.27 5.45
N ASP A 32 6.88 -25.28 6.60
CA ASP A 32 6.27 -25.65 7.88
C ASP A 32 5.52 -24.47 8.52
N ALA A 33 4.82 -24.76 9.62
CA ALA A 33 4.07 -23.76 10.36
C ALA A 33 4.91 -22.61 10.91
N GLU A 34 6.16 -22.87 11.32
CA GLU A 34 7.06 -21.83 11.83
C GLU A 34 7.44 -20.85 10.72
N SER A 35 7.82 -21.38 9.56
CA SER A 35 8.17 -20.58 8.38
C SER A 35 6.98 -19.75 7.90
N VAL A 36 5.79 -20.35 7.84
CA VAL A 36 4.56 -19.65 7.44
C VAL A 36 4.18 -18.57 8.44
N HIS A 37 4.32 -18.84 9.73
CA HIS A 37 4.09 -17.83 10.77
C HIS A 37 5.04 -16.64 10.60
N ALA A 38 6.34 -16.88 10.39
CA ALA A 38 7.32 -15.82 10.17
C ALA A 38 6.97 -14.97 8.93
N TYR A 39 6.56 -15.61 7.83
CA TYR A 39 6.09 -14.89 6.64
C TYR A 39 4.85 -14.05 6.92
N ASN A 40 3.86 -14.59 7.63
CA ASN A 40 2.65 -13.85 7.97
C ASN A 40 2.95 -12.62 8.83
N VAL A 41 3.86 -12.73 9.81
CA VAL A 41 4.30 -11.58 10.62
C VAL A 41 4.88 -10.49 9.72
N LEU A 42 5.79 -10.82 8.81
CA LEU A 42 6.38 -9.85 7.88
C LEU A 42 5.33 -9.20 6.96
N LEU A 43 4.36 -9.98 6.48
CA LEU A 43 3.28 -9.46 5.63
C LEU A 43 2.39 -8.49 6.40
N TYR A 44 2.05 -8.79 7.66
CA TYR A 44 1.26 -7.89 8.51
C TYR A 44 2.02 -6.60 8.82
N GLU A 45 3.31 -6.68 9.18
CA GLU A 45 4.13 -5.49 9.43
C GLU A 45 4.22 -4.59 8.18
N ALA A 46 4.40 -5.18 7.00
CA ALA A 46 4.42 -4.44 5.74
C ALA A 46 3.06 -3.80 5.43
N ALA A 47 1.96 -4.51 5.66
CA ALA A 47 0.60 -3.99 5.47
C ALA A 47 0.31 -2.80 6.40
N ASP A 48 0.67 -2.91 7.68
CA ASP A 48 0.53 -1.81 8.65
C ASP A 48 1.36 -0.59 8.25
N ALA A 49 2.59 -0.80 7.80
CA ALA A 49 3.45 0.27 7.31
C ALA A 49 2.84 0.97 6.08
N MET A 50 2.30 0.21 5.13
CA MET A 50 1.61 0.74 3.95
C MET A 50 0.36 1.52 4.32
N GLN A 51 -0.45 1.01 5.25
CA GLN A 51 -1.64 1.71 5.75
C GLN A 51 -1.25 3.03 6.43
N GLY A 52 -0.21 3.04 7.24
CA GLY A 52 0.30 4.26 7.88
C GLY A 52 0.82 5.28 6.87
N ALA A 53 1.50 4.85 5.81
CA ALA A 53 1.95 5.73 4.73
C ALA A 53 0.78 6.32 3.94
N ALA A 54 -0.22 5.50 3.61
CA ALA A 54 -1.44 5.96 2.93
C ALA A 54 -2.20 6.99 3.79
N GLY A 55 -2.30 6.77 5.11
CA GLY A 55 -2.90 7.73 6.04
C GLY A 55 -2.19 9.07 6.04
N ARG A 56 -0.85 9.08 6.13
CA ARG A 56 -0.06 10.32 6.07
C ARG A 56 -0.23 11.07 4.76
N LEU A 57 -0.23 10.36 3.63
CA LEU A 57 -0.47 10.97 2.31
C LEU A 57 -1.86 11.61 2.22
N LEU A 58 -2.88 10.98 2.80
CA LEU A 58 -4.22 11.53 2.85
C LEU A 58 -4.29 12.79 3.72
N GLU A 59 -3.64 12.78 4.88
CA GLU A 59 -3.56 13.95 5.77
C GLU A 59 -2.82 15.12 5.11
N GLU A 60 -1.69 14.86 4.46
CA GLU A 60 -0.92 15.86 3.73
C GLU A 60 -1.77 16.48 2.62
N TRP A 61 -2.39 15.64 1.77
CA TRP A 61 -3.23 16.10 0.68
C TRP A 61 -4.43 16.93 1.14
N THR A 62 -5.11 16.50 2.20
CA THR A 62 -6.26 17.25 2.75
C THR A 62 -5.83 18.55 3.45
N SER A 63 -4.66 18.57 4.08
CA SER A 63 -4.10 19.79 4.68
C SER A 63 -3.75 20.84 3.61
N ASP A 64 -3.19 20.40 2.48
CA ASP A 64 -2.85 21.28 1.37
C ASP A 64 -4.10 21.84 0.68
N LEU A 65 -5.13 21.00 0.48
CA LEU A 65 -6.42 21.45 -0.05
C LEU A 65 -7.06 22.51 0.87
N THR A 66 -7.11 22.27 2.18
CA THR A 66 -7.68 23.24 3.12
C THR A 66 -6.86 24.52 3.24
N ALA A 67 -5.53 24.46 3.05
CA ALA A 67 -4.68 25.64 2.97
C ALA A 67 -4.87 26.41 1.64
N GLY A 68 -5.14 25.70 0.53
CA GLY A 68 -5.48 26.29 -0.76
C GLY A 68 -6.83 27.02 -0.73
N ASP A 69 -7.86 26.36 -0.20
CA ASP A 69 -9.21 26.93 -0.06
C ASP A 69 -9.21 28.18 0.81
N ARG A 70 -8.44 28.19 1.90
CA ARG A 70 -8.34 29.36 2.78
C ARG A 70 -7.70 30.55 2.07
N ARG A 71 -6.64 30.32 1.29
CA ARG A 71 -5.98 31.35 0.48
C ARG A 71 -6.91 31.89 -0.60
N PHE A 72 -7.69 31.02 -1.24
CA PHE A 72 -8.69 31.41 -2.23
C PHE A 72 -9.82 32.26 -1.63
N VAL A 73 -10.39 31.83 -0.49
CA VAL A 73 -11.42 32.58 0.24
C VAL A 73 -10.88 33.93 0.73
N GLU A 74 -9.63 33.98 1.19
CA GLU A 74 -8.99 35.22 1.62
C GLU A 74 -8.77 36.18 0.46
N ALA A 75 -8.37 35.67 -0.71
CA ALA A 75 -8.24 36.48 -1.92
C ALA A 75 -9.59 37.03 -2.42
N LEU A 76 -10.68 36.23 -2.33
CA LEU A 76 -12.04 36.71 -2.59
C LEU A 76 -12.47 37.82 -1.61
N ARG A 77 -12.20 37.66 -0.31
CA ARG A 77 -12.57 38.64 0.73
C ARG A 77 -11.85 39.98 0.58
N HIS A 78 -10.61 39.97 0.12
CA HIS A 78 -9.84 41.20 -0.12
C HIS A 78 -10.06 41.80 -1.51
N GLY A 79 -10.90 41.18 -2.35
CA GLY A 79 -11.19 41.67 -3.72
C GLY A 79 -10.04 41.47 -4.70
N HIS A 80 -9.14 40.53 -4.42
CA HIS A 80 -7.97 40.22 -5.25
C HIS A 80 -8.30 39.20 -6.36
N ILE A 81 -9.54 38.72 -6.43
CA ILE A 81 -10.07 37.84 -7.49
C ILE A 81 -11.34 38.50 -8.02
N LEU A 82 -11.36 38.82 -9.31
CA LEU A 82 -12.49 39.38 -10.03
C LEU A 82 -13.24 38.27 -10.79
N PRO A 83 -14.55 38.43 -11.09
CA PRO A 83 -15.30 37.45 -11.88
C PRO A 83 -14.74 37.15 -13.28
N ILE A 84 -13.82 37.98 -13.80
CA ILE A 84 -13.12 37.80 -15.09
C ILE A 84 -11.94 36.82 -14.99
N ASP A 85 -11.50 36.47 -13.79
CA ASP A 85 -10.35 35.58 -13.58
C ASP A 85 -10.72 34.07 -13.66
N PHE A 86 -11.95 33.75 -14.10
CA PHE A 86 -12.48 32.38 -14.28
C PHE A 86 -12.91 32.12 -15.73
#